data_AF-A0A821XCP0-F1
#
_entry.id   AF-A0A821XCP0-F1
#
_cell.length_a   1.000
_cell.length_b   1.000
_cell.length_c   1.000
_cell.angle_alpha   90.00
_cell.angle_beta   90.00
_cell.angle_gamma   90.00
#
_symmetry.space_group_name_H-M   'P 1'
#
loop_
_entity.id
_entity.type
_entity.pdbx_description
1 polymer ?
#
loop_
_entity_poly.entity_id
_entity_poly.type
_entity_poly.pdbx_seq_one_letter_code
_entity_poly.pdbx_strand_id
1 'polypeptide(L)'
;MIQSEIVDETDVFRVDAFRPDTVSETVLRRLLKQDVIQHIKVKGKTKKDSSTYVFQQGKPVDYFVLILEGRVEVTVGRENLVFEAGPFTYFGVQALTQNVGVAESPTPSAMGSLQNINMDSMLRHTF
;
A
#
# COMPACT_ATOMS: atom_id res chain seq x y z
N MET A 1 -14.13 28.25 -8.32
CA MET A 1 -14.57 27.53 -7.12
C MET A 1 -14.67 26.07 -7.52
N ILE A 2 -13.59 25.32 -7.36
CA ILE A 2 -13.62 23.87 -7.60
C ILE A 2 -14.21 23.31 -6.31
N GLN A 3 -15.44 22.82 -6.40
CA GLN A 3 -16.10 22.17 -5.29
C GLN A 3 -15.16 21.10 -4.76
N SER A 4 -15.00 21.09 -3.44
CA SER A 4 -14.46 19.95 -2.71
C SER A 4 -15.24 18.73 -3.19
N GLU A 5 -14.65 17.96 -4.10
CA GLU A 5 -15.05 16.58 -4.29
C GLU A 5 -14.66 15.93 -2.98
N ILE A 6 -15.61 15.94 -2.05
CA ILE A 6 -15.49 15.29 -0.75
C ILE A 6 -15.19 13.86 -1.13
N VAL A 7 -13.96 13.43 -0.87
CA VAL A 7 -13.58 12.02 -0.89
C VAL A 7 -14.68 11.29 -0.14
N ASP A 8 -15.51 10.55 -0.88
CA ASP A 8 -16.66 9.91 -0.25
C ASP A 8 -16.08 8.84 0.68
N GLU A 9 -16.61 8.76 1.90
CA GLU A 9 -16.11 7.81 2.90
C GLU A 9 -16.15 6.37 2.35
N THR A 10 -17.08 6.09 1.42
CA THR A 10 -17.21 4.85 0.65
C THR A 10 -15.93 4.46 -0.09
N ASP A 11 -15.18 5.43 -0.61
CA ASP A 11 -13.95 5.15 -1.33
C ASP A 11 -12.82 4.70 -0.40
N VAL A 12 -12.78 5.24 0.82
CA VAL A 12 -11.79 4.84 1.83
C VAL A 12 -12.14 3.47 2.41
N PHE A 13 -13.42 3.13 2.52
CA PHE A 13 -13.89 1.80 2.97
C PHE A 13 -13.50 0.65 2.03
N ARG A 14 -13.07 0.92 0.79
CA ARG A 14 -12.55 -0.12 -0.13
C ARG A 14 -11.18 -0.65 0.29
N VAL A 15 -10.47 0.04 1.16
CA VAL A 15 -9.19 -0.40 1.70
C VAL A 15 -9.44 -1.30 2.91
N ASP A 16 -8.95 -2.54 2.89
CA ASP A 16 -9.22 -3.52 3.94
C ASP A 16 -8.86 -3.05 5.36
N ALA A 17 -7.80 -2.24 5.48
CA ALA A 17 -7.36 -1.66 6.75
C ALA A 17 -8.36 -0.67 7.37
N PHE A 18 -9.24 -0.06 6.57
CA PHE A 18 -10.21 0.94 7.01
C PHE A 18 -11.66 0.47 6.90
N ARG A 19 -11.88 -0.83 6.72
CA ARG A 19 -13.23 -1.42 6.72
C ARG A 19 -13.95 -1.13 8.04
N PRO A 20 -15.29 -1.01 8.03
CA PRO A 20 -16.06 -0.76 9.25
C PRO A 20 -15.84 -1.82 10.35
N ASP A 21 -15.49 -3.06 9.98
CA ASP A 21 -15.09 -4.13 10.90
C ASP A 21 -13.79 -3.83 11.67
N THR A 22 -12.85 -3.13 11.04
CA THR A 22 -11.54 -2.79 11.62
C THR A 22 -11.55 -1.41 12.27
N VAL A 23 -12.15 -0.43 11.60
CA VAL A 23 -12.22 0.97 12.02
C VAL A 23 -13.65 1.48 11.81
N SER A 24 -14.33 1.86 12.89
CA SER A 24 -15.67 2.43 12.78
C SER A 24 -15.70 3.72 11.95
N GLU A 25 -16.79 3.96 11.22
CA GLU A 25 -17.00 5.16 10.41
C GLU A 25 -16.75 6.46 11.19
N THR A 26 -17.21 6.52 12.44
CA THR A 26 -17.02 7.70 13.28
C THR A 26 -15.54 7.98 13.57
N VAL A 27 -14.73 6.93 13.75
CA VAL A 27 -13.28 7.06 13.97
C VAL A 27 -12.60 7.45 12.67
N LEU A 28 -12.92 6.80 11.55
CA LEU A 28 -12.37 7.12 10.24
C LEU A 28 -12.64 8.58 9.85
N ARG A 29 -13.88 9.05 10.05
CA ARG A 29 -14.27 10.44 9.82
C ARG A 29 -13.48 11.42 10.68
N ARG A 30 -13.18 11.06 11.94
CA ARG A 30 -12.36 11.89 12.82
C ARG A 30 -10.91 11.93 12.34
N LEU A 31 -10.34 10.79 11.91
CA LEU A 31 -8.99 10.74 11.34
C LEU A 31 -8.85 11.61 10.08
N LEU A 32 -9.81 11.51 9.16
CA LEU A 32 -9.81 12.32 7.93
C LEU A 32 -9.92 13.83 8.20
N LYS A 33 -10.47 14.23 9.34
CA LYS A 33 -10.59 15.63 9.77
C LYS A 33 -9.32 16.19 10.43
N GLN A 34 -8.32 15.37 10.75
CA GLN A 34 -7.09 15.80 11.43
C GLN A 34 -6.00 16.34 10.49
N ASP A 35 -6.37 16.88 9.32
CA ASP A 35 -5.45 17.41 8.30
C ASP A 35 -4.49 16.35 7.72
N VAL A 36 -5.02 15.16 7.47
CA VAL A 36 -4.27 14.03 6.87
C VAL A 36 -4.21 14.09 5.34
N ILE A 37 -4.94 15.01 4.71
CA ILE A 37 -5.00 15.17 3.25
C ILE A 37 -3.88 16.10 2.80
N GLN A 38 -2.89 15.55 2.09
CA GLN A 38 -1.73 16.30 1.60
C GLN A 38 -1.81 16.50 0.09
N HIS A 39 -1.55 17.73 -0.38
CA HIS A 39 -1.49 18.05 -1.80
C HIS A 39 -0.05 18.22 -2.27
N ILE A 40 0.42 17.34 -3.15
CA ILE A 40 1.75 17.43 -3.75
C ILE A 40 1.67 18.29 -5.03
N LYS A 41 2.30 19.46 -5.02
CA LYS A 41 2.38 20.34 -6.20
C LYS A 41 3.66 20.06 -6.99
N VAL A 42 3.52 19.49 -8.18
CA VAL A 42 4.63 19.31 -9.11
C VAL A 42 5.02 20.67 -9.70
N LYS A 43 6.14 21.26 -9.26
CA LYS A 43 6.72 22.45 -9.92
C LYS A 43 7.46 21.98 -11.17
N GLY A 44 7.22 22.64 -12.31
CA GLY A 44 7.56 22.12 -13.63
C GLY A 44 9.03 21.76 -13.88
N LYS A 45 9.21 20.75 -14.75
CA LYS A 45 10.35 20.25 -15.58
C LYS A 45 11.83 20.39 -15.15
N THR A 46 12.20 21.15 -14.13
CA THR A 46 13.60 21.35 -13.75
C THR A 46 13.79 20.93 -12.30
N LYS A 47 14.36 19.72 -12.15
CA LYS A 47 14.71 18.99 -10.93
C LYS A 47 13.57 18.18 -10.31
N LYS A 48 13.80 16.87 -10.24
CA LYS A 48 13.11 15.92 -9.35
C LYS A 48 13.36 16.38 -7.91
N ASP A 49 12.58 17.35 -7.43
CA ASP A 49 12.65 17.79 -6.05
C ASP A 49 12.21 16.65 -5.14
N SER A 50 12.92 16.46 -4.02
CA SER A 50 12.61 15.41 -3.04
C SER A 50 11.18 15.52 -2.50
N SER A 51 10.57 16.70 -2.59
CA SER A 51 9.18 16.99 -2.23
C SER A 51 8.12 16.39 -3.17
N THR A 52 8.51 15.86 -4.33
CA THR A 52 7.58 15.23 -5.29
C THR A 52 7.42 13.72 -5.03
N TYR A 53 8.32 13.13 -4.25
CA TYR A 53 8.31 11.69 -3.97
C TYR A 53 7.44 11.37 -2.76
N VAL A 54 6.46 10.50 -2.97
CA VAL A 54 5.67 9.91 -1.89
C VAL A 54 6.47 8.83 -1.17
N PHE A 55 7.15 7.96 -1.92
CA PHE A 55 8.03 6.91 -1.39
C PHE A 55 9.38 6.96 -2.09
N GLN A 56 10.44 6.55 -1.38
CA GLN A 56 11.79 6.45 -1.93
C GLN A 56 12.39 5.09 -1.61
N GLN A 57 12.97 4.44 -2.63
CA GLN A 57 13.62 3.15 -2.47
C GLN A 57 14.76 3.24 -1.43
N GLY A 58 14.80 2.27 -0.53
CA GLY A 58 15.83 2.20 0.52
C GLY A 58 15.59 3.13 1.71
N LYS A 59 14.49 3.91 1.74
CA LYS A 59 14.10 4.70 2.90
C LYS A 59 12.97 4.03 3.68
N PRO A 60 13.13 3.80 4.99
CA PRO A 60 12.03 3.30 5.82
C PRO A 60 10.92 4.36 5.95
N VAL A 61 9.69 3.88 6.02
CA VAL A 61 8.46 4.69 6.05
C VAL A 61 7.46 4.05 7.01
N ASP A 62 6.73 4.87 7.75
CA ASP A 62 5.76 4.48 8.79
C ASP A 62 4.35 5.05 8.52
N TYR A 63 4.09 5.44 7.27
CA TYR A 63 2.83 6.02 6.84
C TYR A 63 2.18 5.23 5.70
N PHE A 64 0.85 5.29 5.67
CA PHE A 64 0.02 4.78 4.59
C PHE A 64 -0.42 5.94 3.68
N VAL A 65 -0.51 5.69 2.37
CA VAL A 65 -0.97 6.70 1.41
C VAL A 65 -2.05 6.12 0.52
N LEU A 66 -3.14 6.87 0.37
CA LEU A 66 -4.19 6.65 -0.61
C LEU A 66 -4.16 7.80 -1.61
N ILE A 67 -4.10 7.49 -2.90
CA ILE A 67 -4.16 8.50 -3.97
C ILE A 67 -5.61 8.88 -4.19
N LEU A 68 -5.96 10.13 -3.90
CA LEU A 68 -7.33 10.63 -4.07
C LEU A 68 -7.56 11.18 -5.47
N GLU A 69 -6.57 11.89 -6.02
CA GLU A 69 -6.64 12.52 -7.32
C GLU A 69 -5.26 12.50 -7.98
N GLY A 70 -5.25 12.51 -9.32
CA GLY A 70 -4.02 12.55 -10.12
C GLY A 70 -3.46 11.17 -10.43
N ARG A 71 -2.21 11.15 -10.90
CA ARG A 71 -1.49 9.93 -11.26
C ARG A 71 -0.10 9.97 -10.67
N VAL A 72 0.36 8.81 -10.20
CA VAL A 72 1.69 8.65 -9.62
C VAL A 72 2.47 7.60 -10.41
N GLU A 73 3.76 7.84 -10.56
CA GLU A 73 4.69 6.90 -11.16
C GLU A 73 5.30 6.04 -10.05
N VAL A 74 5.22 4.71 -10.20
CA VAL A 74 5.70 3.73 -9.23
C VAL A 74 6.80 2.91 -9.87
N THR A 75 7.96 2.86 -9.23
CA THR A 75 9.09 2.03 -9.67
C THR A 75 9.23 0.83 -8.73
N VAL A 76 9.24 -0.40 -9.27
CA VAL A 76 9.25 -1.64 -8.49
C VAL A 76 10.32 -2.61 -9.02
N GLY A 77 10.91 -3.38 -8.10
CA GLY A 77 11.85 -4.45 -8.44
C GLY A 77 13.29 -3.98 -8.66
N ARG A 78 14.20 -4.92 -8.91
CA ARG A 78 15.61 -4.62 -9.21
C ARG A 78 15.78 -4.13 -10.64
N GLU A 79 14.83 -4.48 -11.50
CA GLU A 79 14.75 -4.13 -12.91
C GLU A 79 14.19 -2.71 -13.14
N ASN A 80 13.85 -1.98 -12.06
CA ASN A 80 13.29 -0.64 -12.11
C ASN A 80 12.05 -0.56 -13.02
N LEU A 81 11.14 -1.52 -12.90
CA LEU A 81 9.90 -1.52 -13.68
C LEU A 81 9.04 -0.34 -13.25
N VAL A 82 8.62 0.46 -14.22
CA VAL A 82 7.83 1.66 -13.99
C VAL A 82 6.38 1.41 -14.36
N PHE A 83 5.48 1.71 -13.43
CA PHE A 83 4.04 1.61 -13.58
C PHE A 83 3.40 2.96 -13.26
N GLU A 84 2.26 3.23 -13.87
CA GLU A 84 1.42 4.37 -13.51
C GLU A 84 0.26 3.89 -12.64
N ALA A 85 0.04 4.56 -11.52
CA ALA A 85 -1.10 4.32 -10.64
C ALA A 85 -2.01 5.54 -10.61
N GLY A 86 -3.31 5.29 -10.70
CA GLY A 86 -4.35 6.30 -10.70
C GLY A 86 -5.02 6.49 -9.33
N PRO A 87 -6.14 7.24 -9.30
CA PRO A 87 -6.96 7.44 -8.10
C PRO A 87 -7.39 6.11 -7.47
N PHE A 88 -7.57 6.13 -6.15
CA PHE A 88 -7.92 5.01 -5.27
C PHE A 88 -6.89 3.87 -5.22
N THR A 89 -5.68 4.10 -5.74
CA THR A 89 -4.54 3.22 -5.47
C THR A 89 -3.94 3.59 -4.12
N TYR A 90 -3.54 2.58 -3.34
CA TYR A 90 -2.94 2.79 -2.02
C TYR A 90 -1.62 2.03 -1.85
N PHE A 91 -0.79 2.55 -0.95
CA PHE A 91 0.55 2.02 -0.66
C PHE A 91 0.83 2.09 0.85
N GLY A 92 1.81 1.30 1.30
CA GLY A 92 2.26 1.36 2.70
C GLY A 92 1.32 0.66 3.70
N VAL A 93 0.49 -0.29 3.27
CA VAL A 93 -0.38 -1.08 4.18
C VAL A 93 0.44 -1.74 5.30
N GLN A 94 1.66 -2.17 4.99
CA GLN A 94 2.57 -2.79 5.96
C GLN A 94 2.99 -1.84 7.10
N ALA A 95 2.91 -0.51 6.89
CA ALA A 95 3.17 0.46 7.95
C ALA A 95 2.02 0.54 8.97
N LEU A 96 0.80 0.10 8.60
CA LEU A 96 -0.36 0.07 9.50
C LEU A 96 -0.37 -1.17 10.39
N THR A 97 0.20 -2.28 9.91
CA THR A 97 0.31 -3.51 10.68
C THR A 97 1.54 -3.44 11.57
N GLN A 98 1.34 -3.32 12.89
CA GLN A 98 2.43 -3.63 13.81
C GLN A 98 2.75 -5.12 13.66
N ASN A 99 3.89 -5.44 13.04
CA ASN A 99 4.53 -6.73 13.25
C ASN A 99 4.94 -6.78 14.74
N VAL A 100 4.00 -7.14 15.62
CA VAL A 100 4.33 -7.65 16.96
C VAL A 100 5.33 -8.76 16.71
N GLY A 101 6.56 -8.52 17.15
CA GLY A 101 7.73 -9.29 16.76
C GLY A 101 7.52 -10.79 16.92
N VAL A 102 7.37 -11.48 15.80
CA VAL A 102 7.91 -12.82 15.68
C VAL A 102 9.27 -12.62 15.05
N ALA A 103 10.30 -12.68 15.90
CA ALA A 103 11.67 -12.82 15.49
C ALA A 103 11.80 -14.18 14.78
N GLU A 104 11.42 -14.26 13.51
CA GLU A 104 11.85 -15.34 12.64
C GLU A 104 12.86 -14.78 11.65
N SER A 105 14.06 -15.33 11.79
CA SER A 105 15.28 -15.11 11.03
C SER A 105 15.09 -14.93 9.52
N PRO A 106 15.94 -14.10 8.86
CA PRO A 106 15.84 -13.86 7.43
C PRO A 106 16.24 -15.12 6.64
N THR A 107 15.28 -15.80 6.03
CA THR A 107 15.57 -16.73 4.92
C THR A 107 15.42 -15.97 3.59
N PRO A 108 16.49 -15.82 2.80
CA PRO A 108 16.38 -15.29 1.45
C PRO A 108 15.93 -16.42 0.53
N SER A 109 14.67 -16.41 0.10
CA SER A 109 14.26 -17.23 -1.04
C SER A 109 13.33 -16.41 -1.91
N ALA A 110 13.98 -15.71 -2.83
CA ALA A 110 13.40 -15.24 -4.06
C ALA A 110 12.87 -16.41 -4.90
N MET A 111 12.02 -16.03 -5.86
CA MET A 111 11.48 -16.80 -6.99
C MET A 111 10.24 -17.62 -6.69
N GLY A 112 9.17 -17.21 -7.38
CA GLY A 112 8.03 -18.07 -7.63
C GLY A 112 8.41 -19.29 -8.47
N SER A 113 7.59 -20.32 -8.36
CA SER A 113 7.26 -21.22 -9.45
C SER A 113 6.06 -22.06 -9.02
N LEU A 114 5.06 -22.11 -9.88
CA LEU A 114 4.02 -23.13 -9.88
C LEU A 114 4.69 -24.51 -9.84
N GLN A 115 4.47 -25.31 -8.79
CA GLN A 115 4.71 -26.75 -8.87
C GLN A 115 3.82 -27.51 -7.89
N ASN A 116 2.64 -27.83 -8.42
CA ASN A 116 1.74 -28.86 -8.00
C ASN A 116 2.39 -30.24 -8.19
N ILE A 117 2.71 -30.97 -7.12
CA ILE A 117 2.68 -32.45 -7.12
C ILE A 117 2.41 -33.00 -5.71
N ASN A 118 1.14 -33.37 -5.50
CA ASN A 118 0.79 -34.73 -5.11
C ASN A 118 1.38 -35.28 -3.79
N MET A 119 0.83 -34.82 -2.65
CA MET A 119 1.00 -35.47 -1.34
C MET A 119 0.10 -36.71 -1.18
N ASP A 120 -0.39 -37.31 -2.27
CA ASP A 120 -1.21 -38.53 -2.28
C ASP A 120 -0.37 -39.82 -2.14
N SER A 121 0.96 -39.72 -1.98
CA SER A 121 1.83 -40.90 -1.93
C SER A 121 2.06 -41.50 -0.52
N MET A 122 1.35 -41.06 0.53
CA MET A 122 1.60 -41.53 1.91
C MET A 122 0.46 -42.32 2.58
N LEU A 123 -0.60 -42.71 1.87
CA LEU A 123 -1.73 -43.45 2.49
C LEU A 123 -1.91 -44.90 2.03
N ARG A 124 -0.91 -45.51 1.37
CA ARG A 124 -1.05 -46.90 0.88
C ARG A 124 -0.25 -47.99 1.57
N HIS A 125 0.39 -47.73 2.71
CA HIS A 125 0.93 -48.80 3.53
C HIS A 125 0.45 -48.70 4.98
N THR A 126 -0.60 -49.45 5.28
CA THR A 126 -0.87 -49.93 6.63
C THR A 126 -1.40 -51.35 6.50
N PHE A 127 -0.59 -52.29 7.00
CA PHE A 127 -0.76 -53.73 7.30
C PHE A 127 -1.92 -54.51 6.70
#